data_AF-A0A528TQ91-F1
#
_entry.id   AF-A0A528TQ91-F1
#
_cell.length_a   1.000
_cell.length_b   1.000
_cell.length_c   1.000
_cell.angle_alpha   90.00
_cell.angle_beta   90.00
_cell.angle_gamma   90.00
#
_symmetry.space_group_name_H-M   'P 1'
#
loop_
_entity.id
_entity.type
_entity.pdbx_description
1 polymer ?
#
loop_
_entity_poly.entity_id
_entity_poly.type
_entity_poly.pdbx_seq_one_letter_code
_entity_poly.pdbx_strand_id
1 'polypeptide(L)'
;DCSIQRRNQKVVERAPAPYLEMSRREELCGYALKIARETSYIGAGTVEFLQDADTGKFYFIEVNPRIQVEHTVTEQVTGIDIVKAQIHILDGFAIGTPESGVPAQKDIRLNGHALQCRITTEDPEHNFIPDYGRITAYRGATGFGIRLDGGTAYSGAVITRFYDPLLEKVTAWAPTPAETIARMNR
;
A
#
# COMPACT_ATOMS: atom_id res chain seq x y z
N ASP A 1 -6.31 5.00 -0.21
CA ASP A 1 -7.50 4.80 -1.06
C ASP A 1 -7.31 3.50 -1.80
N CYS A 2 -8.28 2.60 -1.64
CA CYS A 2 -8.29 1.27 -2.25
C CYS A 2 -9.62 1.02 -2.98
N SER A 3 -10.26 2.09 -3.48
CA SER A 3 -11.59 2.03 -4.10
C SER A 3 -11.57 1.40 -5.50
N ILE A 4 -10.40 1.32 -6.16
CA ILE A 4 -10.24 0.68 -7.47
C ILE A 4 -10.14 -0.84 -7.26
N GLN A 5 -11.25 -1.52 -7.51
CA GLN A 5 -11.41 -2.94 -7.22
C GLN A 5 -12.03 -3.70 -8.40
N ARG A 6 -11.68 -5.00 -8.51
CA ARG A 6 -12.33 -5.96 -9.41
C ARG A 6 -12.85 -7.11 -8.55
N ARG A 7 -14.16 -7.36 -8.56
CA ARG A 7 -14.80 -8.43 -7.75
C ARG A 7 -14.40 -8.37 -6.26
N ASN A 8 -14.42 -7.18 -5.67
CA ASN A 8 -14.03 -6.89 -4.28
C ASN A 8 -12.54 -7.15 -3.95
N GLN A 9 -11.69 -7.29 -4.96
CA GLN A 9 -10.24 -7.37 -4.79
C GLN A 9 -9.62 -6.03 -5.18
N LYS A 10 -8.74 -5.50 -4.31
CA LYS A 10 -7.97 -4.29 -4.56
C LYS A 10 -7.02 -4.51 -5.74
N VAL A 11 -7.06 -3.59 -6.72
CA VAL A 11 -6.26 -3.65 -7.95
C VAL A 11 -5.23 -2.52 -7.99
N VAL A 12 -5.64 -1.32 -7.58
CA VAL A 12 -4.80 -0.13 -7.50
C VAL A 12 -5.04 0.57 -6.18
N GLU A 13 -3.96 0.88 -5.48
CA GLU A 13 -4.02 1.57 -4.19
C GLU A 13 -3.22 2.88 -4.24
N ARG A 14 -3.68 3.88 -3.48
CA ARG A 14 -3.12 5.23 -3.50
C ARG A 14 -2.93 5.80 -2.10
N ALA A 15 -1.84 6.53 -1.90
CA ALA A 15 -1.60 7.31 -0.69
C ALA A 15 -1.10 8.74 -1.04
N PRO A 16 -1.56 9.78 -0.33
CA PRO A 16 -2.81 9.80 0.44
C PRO A 16 -4.03 9.59 -0.48
N ALA A 17 -5.23 9.42 0.10
CA ALA A 17 -6.48 9.46 -0.67
C ALA A 17 -6.63 10.87 -1.30
N PRO A 18 -6.65 10.98 -2.65
CA PRO A 18 -6.50 12.27 -3.34
C PRO A 18 -7.75 13.15 -3.26
N TYR A 19 -8.91 12.55 -2.99
CA TYR A 19 -10.21 13.23 -2.88
C TYR A 19 -10.54 13.66 -1.44
N LEU A 20 -9.70 13.31 -0.46
CA LEU A 20 -9.92 13.69 0.94
C LEU A 20 -9.22 15.00 1.27
N GLU A 21 -10.02 15.97 1.74
CA GLU A 21 -9.55 17.17 2.41
C GLU A 21 -8.88 16.83 3.76
N MET A 22 -8.08 17.76 4.27
CA MET A 22 -7.31 17.54 5.50
C MET A 22 -8.21 17.28 6.72
N SER A 23 -9.30 18.03 6.88
CA SER A 23 -10.26 17.86 7.98
C SER A 23 -10.88 16.46 8.02
N ARG A 24 -11.26 15.94 6.86
CA ARG A 24 -11.80 14.57 6.73
C ARG A 24 -10.75 13.50 6.99
N ARG A 25 -9.50 13.75 6.59
CA ARG A 25 -8.38 12.85 6.90
C ARG A 25 -8.12 12.80 8.41
N GLU A 26 -8.13 13.94 9.08
CA GLU A 26 -7.97 14.02 10.54
C GLU A 26 -9.10 13.30 11.27
N GLU A 27 -10.35 13.47 10.81
CA GLU A 27 -11.52 12.74 11.32
C GLU A 27 -11.30 11.22 11.22
N LEU A 28 -10.94 10.73 10.03
CA LEU A 28 -10.71 9.31 9.75
C LEU A 28 -9.57 8.73 10.61
N CYS A 29 -8.43 9.43 10.65
CA CYS A 29 -7.29 9.05 11.49
C CYS A 29 -7.65 9.07 12.98
N GLY A 30 -8.50 10.00 13.41
CA GLY A 30 -9.03 10.06 14.78
C GLY A 30 -9.83 8.82 15.16
N TYR A 31 -10.70 8.32 14.27
CA TYR A 31 -11.42 7.06 14.49
C TYR A 31 -10.47 5.86 14.57
N ALA A 32 -9.50 5.76 13.65
CA ALA A 32 -8.52 4.69 13.67
C ALA A 32 -7.69 4.66 14.98
N LEU A 33 -7.27 5.82 15.48
CA LEU A 33 -6.56 5.93 16.76
C LEU A 33 -7.43 5.53 17.96
N LYS A 34 -8.73 5.83 17.95
CA LYS A 34 -9.65 5.38 19.01
C LYS A 34 -9.72 3.86 19.07
N ILE A 35 -9.86 3.20 17.91
CA ILE A 35 -9.91 1.73 17.81
C ILE A 35 -8.60 1.10 18.28
N ALA A 36 -7.45 1.63 17.82
CA ALA A 36 -6.14 1.11 18.21
C ALA A 36 -5.88 1.24 19.72
N ARG A 37 -6.29 2.35 20.34
CA ARG A 37 -6.15 2.58 21.79
C ARG A 37 -7.03 1.65 22.60
N GLU A 38 -8.29 1.48 22.21
CA GLU A 38 -9.24 0.61 22.91
C GLU A 38 -8.77 -0.85 22.95
N THR A 39 -8.07 -1.28 21.90
CA THR A 39 -7.56 -2.65 21.78
C THR A 39 -6.13 -2.83 22.28
N SER A 40 -5.49 -1.76 22.78
CA SER A 40 -4.05 -1.75 23.11
C SER A 40 -3.20 -2.35 21.98
N TYR A 41 -3.48 -1.93 20.75
CA TYR A 41 -2.97 -2.55 19.54
C TYR A 41 -1.43 -2.52 19.48
N ILE A 42 -0.81 -3.66 19.15
CA ILE A 42 0.65 -3.83 19.05
C ILE A 42 1.03 -4.15 17.61
N GLY A 43 2.04 -3.45 17.08
CA GLY A 43 2.56 -3.65 15.73
C GLY A 43 1.84 -2.81 14.66
N ALA A 44 1.78 -3.32 13.44
CA ALA A 44 1.14 -2.65 12.30
C ALA A 44 -0.18 -3.33 11.93
N GLY A 45 -1.23 -2.52 11.77
CA GLY A 45 -2.53 -2.94 11.29
C GLY A 45 -3.24 -1.81 10.55
N THR A 46 -4.26 -2.17 9.78
CA THR A 46 -5.07 -1.22 9.01
C THR A 46 -6.51 -1.21 9.51
N VAL A 47 -7.07 -0.03 9.72
CA VAL A 47 -8.50 0.16 10.00
C VAL A 47 -9.18 0.59 8.70
N GLU A 48 -10.14 -0.20 8.23
CA GLU A 48 -10.81 0.04 6.96
C GLU A 48 -12.19 0.70 7.14
N PHE A 49 -12.51 1.63 6.24
CA PHE A 49 -13.77 2.37 6.24
C PHE A 49 -14.35 2.40 4.83
N LEU A 50 -15.68 2.34 4.72
CA LEU A 50 -16.40 2.80 3.54
C LEU A 50 -16.71 4.28 3.70
N GLN A 51 -16.55 5.03 2.62
CA GLN A 51 -17.08 6.39 2.53
C GLN A 51 -18.30 6.38 1.63
N ASP A 52 -19.43 6.87 2.14
CA ASP A 52 -20.59 7.17 1.32
C ASP A 52 -20.27 8.40 0.45
N ALA A 53 -20.31 8.23 -0.87
CA ALA A 53 -19.97 9.28 -1.83
C ALA A 53 -20.99 10.44 -1.85
N ASP A 54 -22.24 10.19 -1.49
CA ASP A 54 -23.31 11.19 -1.50
C ASP A 54 -23.27 12.05 -0.23
N THR A 55 -23.01 11.41 0.92
CA THR A 55 -23.03 12.11 2.23
C THR A 55 -21.65 12.44 2.78
N GLY A 56 -20.60 11.83 2.24
CA GLY A 56 -19.23 11.95 2.73
C GLY A 56 -18.97 11.26 4.08
N LYS A 57 -19.95 10.52 4.63
CA LYS A 57 -19.85 9.85 5.93
C LYS A 57 -18.95 8.61 5.84
N PHE A 58 -18.16 8.38 6.90
CA PHE A 58 -17.33 7.20 7.05
C PHE A 58 -18.01 6.13 7.91
N TYR A 59 -17.90 4.89 7.47
CA TYR A 59 -18.43 3.72 8.16
C TYR A 59 -17.32 2.70 8.34
N PHE A 60 -16.98 2.38 9.58
CA PHE A 60 -16.01 1.33 9.90
C PHE A 60 -16.48 -0.01 9.34
N ILE A 61 -15.55 -0.77 8.74
CA ILE A 61 -15.81 -2.12 8.21
C ILE A 61 -15.10 -3.16 9.07
N GLU A 62 -13.78 -3.07 9.13
CA GLU A 62 -12.93 -4.08 9.75
C GLU A 62 -11.56 -3.52 10.14
N VAL A 63 -10.83 -4.29 10.95
CA VAL A 63 -9.40 -4.13 11.16
C VAL A 63 -8.69 -5.31 10.51
N ASN A 64 -7.66 -5.02 9.72
CA ASN A 64 -6.70 -6.01 9.25
C ASN A 64 -5.52 -6.01 10.22
N PRO A 65 -5.41 -6.99 11.14
CA PRO A 65 -4.43 -6.95 12.23
C PRO A 65 -3.05 -7.44 11.78
N ARG A 66 -2.58 -6.95 10.62
CA ARG A 66 -1.33 -7.33 9.97
C ARG A 66 -0.90 -6.25 8.99
N ILE A 67 0.35 -6.32 8.54
CA ILE A 67 0.79 -5.55 7.38
C ILE A 67 -0.05 -5.93 6.14
N GLN A 68 -0.33 -4.94 5.30
CA GLN A 68 -1.09 -5.12 4.06
C GLN A 68 -0.19 -4.99 2.83
N VAL A 69 -0.69 -5.47 1.69
CA VAL A 69 0.08 -5.49 0.44
C VAL A 69 0.46 -4.08 0.00
N GLU A 70 -0.46 -3.13 0.19
CA GLU A 70 -0.39 -1.71 -0.14
C GLU A 70 0.33 -0.82 0.89
N HIS A 71 1.01 -1.38 1.90
CA HIS A 71 1.79 -0.56 2.84
C HIS A 71 2.84 0.32 2.14
N THR A 72 3.33 -0.15 0.99
CA THR A 72 4.37 0.49 0.16
C THR A 72 4.05 1.93 -0.23
N VAL A 73 2.79 2.24 -0.57
CA VAL A 73 2.39 3.62 -0.92
C VAL A 73 2.46 4.54 0.30
N THR A 74 2.16 4.03 1.49
CA THR A 74 2.27 4.78 2.75
C THR A 74 3.72 5.04 3.11
N GLU A 75 4.60 4.04 2.96
CA GLU A 75 6.04 4.22 3.18
C GLU A 75 6.61 5.29 2.24
N GLN A 76 6.23 5.27 0.95
CA GLN A 76 6.70 6.23 -0.05
C GLN A 76 6.32 7.68 0.28
N VAL A 77 5.12 7.91 0.84
CA VAL A 77 4.66 9.28 1.14
C VAL A 77 4.96 9.74 2.56
N THR A 78 5.39 8.86 3.46
CA THR A 78 5.75 9.22 4.85
C THR A 78 7.24 9.12 5.13
N GLY A 79 7.98 8.34 4.35
CA GLY A 79 9.39 8.02 4.61
C GLY A 79 9.60 7.07 5.78
N ILE A 80 8.54 6.46 6.33
CA ILE A 80 8.60 5.54 7.46
C ILE A 80 8.63 4.11 6.95
N ASP A 81 9.64 3.34 7.36
CA ASP A 81 9.75 1.91 7.09
C ASP A 81 8.88 1.14 8.11
N ILE A 82 7.73 0.67 7.66
CA ILE A 82 6.71 0.03 8.49
C ILE A 82 7.19 -1.34 8.96
N VAL A 83 7.93 -2.07 8.12
CA VAL A 83 8.45 -3.40 8.49
C VAL A 83 9.51 -3.29 9.58
N LYS A 84 10.46 -2.35 9.48
CA LYS A 84 11.42 -2.08 10.56
C LYS A 84 10.72 -1.62 11.83
N ALA A 85 9.74 -0.74 11.71
CA ALA A 85 8.95 -0.30 12.85
C ALA A 85 8.29 -1.48 13.59
N GLN A 86 7.70 -2.44 12.87
CA GLN A 86 7.11 -3.64 13.49
C GLN A 86 8.14 -4.43 14.31
N ILE A 87 9.35 -4.61 13.78
CA ILE A 87 10.44 -5.33 14.46
C ILE A 87 10.83 -4.56 15.73
N HIS A 88 11.10 -3.26 15.63
CA HIS A 88 11.53 -2.44 16.76
C HIS A 88 10.47 -2.29 17.85
N ILE A 89 9.19 -2.27 17.48
CA ILE A 89 8.09 -2.28 18.45
C ILE A 89 8.10 -3.59 19.25
N LEU A 90 8.35 -4.74 18.60
CA LEU A 90 8.45 -6.04 19.28
C LEU A 90 9.73 -6.19 20.11
N ASP A 91 10.81 -5.48 19.75
CA ASP A 91 12.00 -5.33 20.59
C ASP A 91 11.76 -4.44 21.83
N GLY A 92 10.58 -3.81 21.93
CA GLY A 92 10.18 -2.97 23.06
C GLY A 92 10.54 -1.49 22.93
N PHE A 93 10.98 -1.04 21.74
CA PHE A 93 11.25 0.38 21.51
C PHE A 93 9.95 1.19 21.40
N ALA A 94 9.95 2.36 22.01
CA ALA A 94 8.77 3.23 22.08
C ALA A 94 8.68 4.16 20.86
N ILE A 95 7.49 4.24 20.23
CA ILE A 95 7.22 5.20 19.15
C ILE A 95 7.59 6.63 19.58
N GLY A 96 8.27 7.37 18.71
CA GLY A 96 8.77 8.71 18.97
C GLY A 96 10.22 8.75 19.46
N THR A 97 10.83 7.59 19.73
CA THR A 97 12.27 7.46 19.97
C THR A 97 13.01 7.17 18.66
N PRO A 98 14.29 7.57 18.52
CA PRO A 98 15.08 7.23 17.34
C PRO A 98 15.16 5.71 17.07
N GLU A 99 15.25 4.90 18.13
CA GLU A 99 15.41 3.45 18.07
C GLU A 99 14.17 2.74 17.51
N SER A 100 12.98 3.31 17.67
CA SER A 100 11.76 2.69 17.14
C SER A 100 11.63 2.83 15.62
N GLY A 101 12.40 3.73 15.00
CA GLY A 101 12.26 4.07 13.58
C GLY A 101 10.93 4.77 13.22
N VAL A 102 10.15 5.22 14.21
CA VAL A 102 8.85 5.88 14.01
C VAL A 102 8.85 7.23 14.73
N PRO A 103 8.65 8.35 14.02
CA PRO A 103 8.57 9.68 14.63
C PRO A 103 7.37 9.83 15.58
N ALA A 104 7.42 10.84 16.45
CA ALA A 104 6.24 11.25 17.19
C ALA A 104 5.14 11.72 16.21
N GLN A 105 3.86 11.55 16.57
CA GLN A 105 2.72 11.84 15.68
C GLN A 105 2.77 13.22 15.03
N LYS A 106 3.23 14.23 15.78
CA LYS A 106 3.36 15.61 15.32
C LYS A 106 4.44 15.81 14.26
N ASP A 107 5.35 14.86 14.08
CA ASP A 107 6.50 14.93 13.16
C ASP A 107 6.30 14.01 11.94
N ILE A 108 5.23 13.20 11.93
CA ILE A 108 4.80 12.47 10.74
C ILE A 108 4.21 13.47 9.73
N ARG A 109 4.76 13.47 8.51
CA ARG A 109 4.37 14.38 7.43
C ARG A 109 4.09 13.59 6.15
N LEU A 110 3.15 14.09 5.36
CA LEU A 110 2.95 13.62 3.99
C LEU A 110 3.91 14.36 3.06
N ASN A 111 4.53 13.62 2.16
CA ASN A 111 5.38 14.12 1.09
C ASN A 111 4.93 13.51 -0.23
N GLY A 112 4.28 14.33 -1.08
CA GLY A 112 3.81 13.91 -2.40
C GLY A 112 2.69 12.88 -2.38
N HIS A 113 2.63 12.10 -3.44
CA HIS A 113 1.62 11.08 -3.71
C HIS A 113 2.29 9.81 -4.22
N ALA A 114 1.69 8.66 -3.90
CA ALA A 114 2.10 7.38 -4.42
C ALA A 114 0.88 6.57 -4.87
N LEU A 115 1.11 5.71 -5.86
CA LEU A 115 0.16 4.67 -6.25
C LEU A 115 0.89 3.35 -6.55
N GLN A 116 0.24 2.25 -6.22
CA GLN A 116 0.75 0.90 -6.44
C GLN A 116 -0.13 0.16 -7.45
N CYS A 117 0.52 -0.60 -8.32
CA CYS A 117 -0.08 -1.61 -9.18
C CYS A 117 0.59 -2.97 -8.92
N ARG A 118 -0.19 -4.05 -8.95
CA ARG A 118 0.33 -5.43 -8.94
C ARG A 118 0.37 -5.94 -10.37
N ILE A 119 1.55 -6.34 -10.83
CA ILE A 119 1.73 -7.03 -12.11
C ILE A 119 1.54 -8.52 -11.85
N THR A 120 0.58 -9.13 -12.53
CA THR A 120 0.23 -10.55 -12.39
C THR A 120 0.31 -11.26 -13.73
N THR A 121 0.22 -12.60 -13.71
CA THR A 121 0.02 -13.39 -14.93
C THR A 121 -1.44 -13.54 -15.33
N GLU A 122 -2.39 -12.84 -14.70
CA GLU A 122 -3.78 -12.86 -15.13
C GLU A 122 -3.91 -12.24 -16.53
N ASP A 123 -4.39 -13.03 -17.50
CA ASP A 123 -4.51 -12.58 -18.89
C ASP A 123 -5.86 -11.89 -19.16
N PRO A 124 -5.91 -10.57 -19.40
CA PRO A 124 -7.16 -9.85 -19.65
C PRO A 124 -7.89 -10.30 -20.92
N GLU A 125 -7.20 -10.84 -21.92
CA GLU A 125 -7.79 -11.36 -23.17
C GLU A 125 -8.42 -12.75 -22.95
N HIS A 126 -8.01 -13.46 -21.90
CA HIS A 126 -8.51 -14.77 -21.50
C HIS A 126 -9.25 -14.74 -20.15
N ASN A 127 -10.13 -13.75 -19.96
CA ASN A 127 -10.99 -13.62 -18.78
C ASN A 127 -10.21 -13.54 -17.44
N PHE A 128 -8.99 -13.02 -17.47
CA PHE A 128 -8.07 -12.93 -16.32
C PHE A 128 -7.72 -14.29 -15.72
N ILE A 129 -7.73 -15.37 -16.52
CA ILE A 129 -7.18 -16.65 -16.08
C ILE A 129 -5.66 -16.48 -15.91
N PRO A 130 -5.07 -16.92 -14.79
CA PRO A 130 -3.62 -16.88 -14.59
C PRO A 130 -2.85 -17.75 -15.60
N ASP A 131 -1.95 -17.12 -16.35
CA ASP A 131 -0.94 -17.80 -17.14
C ASP A 131 0.21 -18.31 -16.24
N TYR A 132 0.97 -19.28 -16.74
CA TYR A 132 1.97 -20.04 -15.99
C TYR A 132 2.97 -20.67 -16.96
N GLY A 133 4.14 -21.03 -16.45
CA GLY A 133 5.23 -21.55 -17.27
C GLY A 133 6.51 -20.74 -17.09
N ARG A 134 7.42 -20.84 -18.05
CA ARG A 134 8.75 -20.23 -17.94
C ARG A 134 8.74 -18.81 -18.53
N ILE A 135 9.16 -17.85 -17.72
CA ILE A 135 9.47 -16.50 -18.19
C ILE A 135 10.79 -16.57 -18.97
N THR A 136 10.74 -16.34 -20.28
CA THR A 136 11.94 -16.41 -21.14
C THR A 136 12.79 -15.15 -21.04
N ALA A 137 12.17 -13.99 -20.83
CA ALA A 137 12.84 -12.71 -20.61
C ALA A 137 12.04 -11.84 -19.64
N TYR A 138 12.73 -11.22 -18.69
CA TYR A 138 12.18 -10.24 -17.77
C TYR A 138 13.17 -9.08 -17.60
N ARG A 139 12.66 -7.85 -17.71
CA ARG A 139 13.42 -6.61 -17.48
C ARG A 139 12.50 -5.59 -16.81
N GLY A 140 12.77 -5.27 -15.55
CA GLY A 140 12.06 -4.22 -14.82
C GLY A 140 12.42 -2.82 -15.34
N ALA A 141 11.45 -1.90 -15.28
CA ALA A 141 11.65 -0.49 -15.59
C ALA A 141 11.84 0.29 -14.29
N THR A 142 13.05 0.77 -14.05
CA THR A 142 13.38 1.58 -12.86
C THR A 142 13.56 3.05 -13.23
N GLY A 143 13.93 3.89 -12.25
CA GLY A 143 14.12 5.32 -12.42
C GLY A 143 13.68 6.08 -11.18
N PHE A 144 13.79 7.40 -11.22
CA PHE A 144 13.40 8.25 -10.10
C PHE A 144 11.91 8.06 -9.73
N GLY A 145 11.65 7.80 -8.44
CA GLY A 145 10.31 7.62 -7.89
C GLY A 145 9.60 6.33 -8.32
N ILE A 146 10.35 5.32 -8.78
CA ILE A 146 9.84 3.96 -8.97
C ILE A 146 10.44 3.05 -7.89
N ARG A 147 9.58 2.42 -7.11
CA ARG A 147 9.90 1.34 -6.18
C ARG A 147 9.34 0.03 -6.72
N LEU A 148 10.15 -1.02 -6.61
CA LEU A 148 9.81 -2.36 -7.05
C LEU A 148 9.92 -3.32 -5.87
N ASP A 149 8.83 -4.03 -5.58
CA ASP A 149 8.80 -5.12 -4.61
C ASP A 149 8.39 -6.39 -5.37
N GLY A 150 9.40 -7.05 -5.96
CA GLY A 150 9.26 -8.32 -6.67
C GLY A 150 9.78 -9.51 -5.87
N GLY A 151 10.12 -10.59 -6.57
CA GLY A 151 10.82 -11.75 -5.99
C GLY A 151 10.59 -13.05 -6.77
N THR A 152 9.44 -13.19 -7.41
CA THR A 152 9.07 -14.39 -8.19
C THR A 152 9.42 -14.27 -9.67
N ALA A 153 9.44 -13.05 -10.22
CA ALA A 153 9.72 -12.79 -11.62
C ALA A 153 11.21 -12.50 -11.88
N TYR A 154 11.84 -13.33 -12.71
CA TYR A 154 13.17 -13.10 -13.28
C TYR A 154 13.32 -13.93 -14.57
N SER A 155 14.28 -13.59 -15.43
CA SER A 155 14.55 -14.37 -16.65
C SER A 155 14.90 -15.81 -16.31
N GLY A 156 14.09 -16.76 -16.77
CA GLY A 156 14.20 -18.18 -16.47
C GLY A 156 13.30 -18.66 -15.32
N ALA A 157 12.63 -17.77 -14.58
CA ALA A 157 11.69 -18.15 -13.53
C ALA A 157 10.54 -19.01 -14.07
N VAL A 158 10.06 -19.95 -13.25
CA VAL A 158 8.91 -20.80 -13.58
C VAL A 158 7.75 -20.44 -12.67
N ILE A 159 6.72 -19.84 -13.26
CA ILE A 159 5.47 -19.52 -12.57
C ILE A 159 4.62 -20.79 -12.51
N THR A 160 4.17 -21.15 -11.30
CA THR A 160 3.32 -22.32 -11.07
C THR A 160 1.89 -21.87 -10.78
N ARG A 161 0.92 -22.77 -10.99
CA ARG A 161 -0.52 -22.51 -10.77
C ARG A 161 -0.96 -22.61 -9.30
N PHE A 162 -0.05 -22.96 -8.39
CA PHE A 162 -0.40 -23.32 -7.02
C PHE A 162 -0.57 -22.11 -6.09
N TYR A 163 -0.06 -20.94 -6.47
CA TYR A 163 -0.04 -19.73 -5.66
C TYR A 163 -0.60 -18.53 -6.42
N ASP A 164 -0.71 -17.39 -5.73
CA ASP A 164 -1.11 -16.11 -6.33
C ASP A 164 -0.22 -15.77 -7.54
N PRO A 165 -0.79 -15.36 -8.69
CA PRO A 165 -0.04 -15.05 -9.92
C PRO A 165 0.78 -13.76 -9.89
N LEU A 166 1.19 -13.28 -8.71
CA LEU A 166 1.96 -12.06 -8.56
C LEU A 166 3.38 -12.21 -9.15
N LEU A 167 3.74 -11.29 -10.03
CA LEU A 167 5.09 -11.15 -10.58
C LEU A 167 5.87 -10.08 -9.82
N GLU A 168 5.28 -8.89 -9.68
CA GLU A 168 5.94 -7.73 -9.08
C GLU A 168 4.90 -6.70 -8.62
N LYS A 169 5.21 -5.99 -7.54
CA LYS A 169 4.47 -4.79 -7.16
C LYS A 169 5.29 -3.57 -7.60
N VAL A 170 4.66 -2.71 -8.36
CA VAL A 170 5.25 -1.44 -8.80
C VAL A 170 4.59 -0.34 -8.00
N THR A 171 5.40 0.47 -7.32
CA THR A 171 4.93 1.66 -6.61
C THR A 171 5.58 2.89 -7.23
N ALA A 172 4.78 3.78 -7.78
CA ALA A 172 5.24 5.07 -8.29
C ALA A 172 4.98 6.16 -7.25
N TRP A 173 5.91 7.10 -7.11
CA TRP A 173 5.78 8.29 -6.27
C TRP A 173 6.09 9.54 -7.08
N ALA A 174 5.36 10.64 -6.85
CA ALA A 174 5.69 11.97 -7.34
C ALA A 174 5.09 13.08 -6.45
N PRO A 175 5.55 14.35 -6.58
CA PRO A 175 4.98 15.47 -5.82
C PRO A 175 3.47 15.70 -6.04
N THR A 176 2.94 15.35 -7.22
CA THR A 176 1.52 15.53 -7.55
C THR A 176 0.84 14.21 -7.94
N PRO A 177 -0.48 14.07 -7.75
CA PRO A 177 -1.20 12.86 -8.16
C PRO A 177 -1.11 12.61 -9.67
N ALA A 178 -1.18 13.67 -10.47
CA ALA A 178 -1.14 13.57 -11.94
C ALA A 178 0.23 13.08 -12.43
N GLU A 179 1.32 13.60 -11.87
CA GLU A 179 2.66 13.13 -12.19
C GLU A 179 2.88 11.68 -11.72
N THR A 180 2.31 11.29 -10.58
CA THR A 180 2.40 9.90 -10.09
C THR A 180 1.75 8.93 -11.09
N ILE A 181 0.59 9.30 -11.65
CA ILE A 181 -0.10 8.52 -12.70
C ILE A 181 0.74 8.47 -13.97
N ALA A 182 1.24 9.61 -14.45
CA ALA A 182 2.07 9.66 -15.64
C ALA A 182 3.35 8.82 -15.48
N ARG A 183 3.93 8.80 -14.28
CA ARG A 183 5.11 8.01 -13.93
C ARG A 183 4.84 6.52 -13.88
N MET A 184 3.70 6.08 -13.34
CA MET A 184 3.28 4.67 -13.40
C MET A 184 3.06 4.20 -14.85
N ASN A 185 2.54 5.08 -15.71
CA ASN A 185 2.24 4.75 -17.10
C ASN A 185 3.49 4.64 -18.00
N ARG A 186 4.60 5.32 -17.64
CA ARG A 186 5.86 5.30 -18.40
C ARG A 186 6.66 4.03 -18.10
#